data_AF-A0A930BY86-F1
#
_entry.id   AF-A0A930BY86-F1
#
_cell.length_a   1.000
_cell.length_b   1.000
_cell.length_c   1.000
_cell.angle_alpha   90.00
_cell.angle_beta   90.00
_cell.angle_gamma   90.00
#
_symmetry.space_group_name_H-M   'P 1'
#
loop_
_entity.id
_entity.type
_entity.pdbx_description
1 polymer ?
#
loop_
_entity_poly.entity_id
_entity_poly.type
_entity_poly.pdbx_seq_one_letter_code
_entity_poly.pdbx_strand_id
1 'polypeptide(L)'
;ELRASVGLPIALKLSPFFSSLPHFVRQAEAAGAAGVSLFNRFFQPDIDLNTLSVIDRAQLSTSADGLLAMRWIAILRGQTTLTLAASGGVHSADDVLKMLLAGADVTHVASAILLNGPDHIARMLEALQTWLAEREYASIEQLKGSMSQRNHPDPAAYARSAYLNAIDSFTPPAGVRY
;
A
#
# COMPACT_ATOMS: atom_id res chain seq x y z
N GLU A 1 -23.69 -5.56 -13.41
CA GLU A 1 -24.38 -6.79 -12.96
C GLU A 1 -24.30 -6.98 -11.45
N LEU A 2 -23.11 -7.23 -10.85
CA LEU A 2 -22.97 -7.47 -9.41
C LEU A 2 -23.66 -6.43 -8.51
N ARG A 3 -23.50 -5.13 -8.79
CA ARG A 3 -24.10 -4.05 -7.99
C ARG A 3 -25.64 -4.12 -7.91
N ALA A 4 -26.29 -4.61 -8.96
CA ALA A 4 -27.74 -4.79 -8.99
C ALA A 4 -28.19 -6.03 -8.19
N SER A 5 -27.28 -6.96 -7.92
CA SER A 5 -27.56 -8.22 -7.22
C SER A 5 -27.28 -8.18 -5.72
N VAL A 6 -26.52 -7.19 -5.22
CA VAL A 6 -26.16 -7.08 -3.79
C VAL A 6 -26.46 -5.69 -3.24
N GLY A 7 -27.08 -5.66 -2.06
CA GLY A 7 -27.36 -4.41 -1.31
C GLY A 7 -26.15 -3.88 -0.54
N LEU A 8 -25.13 -4.72 -0.30
CA LEU A 8 -23.94 -4.35 0.48
C LEU A 8 -22.94 -3.52 -0.34
N PRO A 9 -22.13 -2.67 0.31
CA PRO A 9 -21.02 -1.98 -0.33
C PRO A 9 -20.03 -2.97 -0.98
N ILE A 10 -19.60 -2.68 -2.20
CA ILE A 10 -18.65 -3.52 -2.95
C ILE A 10 -17.28 -2.84 -2.94
N ALA A 11 -16.26 -3.53 -2.43
CA ALA A 11 -14.87 -3.10 -2.56
C ALA A 11 -14.12 -3.99 -3.56
N LEU A 12 -13.35 -3.37 -4.46
CA LEU A 12 -12.58 -4.11 -5.48
C LEU A 12 -11.12 -4.28 -5.04
N LYS A 13 -10.60 -5.51 -5.08
CA LYS A 13 -9.17 -5.76 -4.85
C LYS A 13 -8.42 -5.73 -6.19
N LEU A 14 -7.54 -4.74 -6.35
CA LEU A 14 -6.95 -4.42 -7.65
C LEU A 14 -5.56 -5.06 -7.81
N SER A 15 -5.21 -5.35 -9.05
CA SER A 15 -3.84 -5.68 -9.50
C SER A 15 -3.03 -4.39 -9.74
N PRO A 16 -1.69 -4.40 -9.68
CA PRO A 16 -0.90 -3.23 -10.06
C PRO A 16 -0.81 -3.01 -11.58
N PHE A 17 -1.24 -3.96 -12.41
CA PHE A 17 -1.04 -3.97 -13.86
C PHE A 17 -2.11 -3.19 -14.64
N PHE A 18 -2.22 -1.89 -14.39
CA PHE A 18 -3.10 -0.99 -15.14
C PHE A 18 -2.30 0.08 -15.89
N SER A 19 -2.66 0.35 -17.15
CA SER A 19 -2.06 1.45 -17.92
C SER A 19 -2.35 2.82 -17.30
N SER A 20 -3.55 2.98 -16.70
CA SER A 20 -3.90 4.15 -15.89
C SER A 20 -4.81 3.73 -14.75
N LEU A 21 -4.21 3.54 -13.57
CA LEU A 21 -4.96 3.17 -12.37
C LEU A 21 -5.98 4.25 -11.95
N PRO A 22 -5.67 5.57 -11.94
CA PRO A 22 -6.65 6.59 -11.59
C PRO A 22 -7.87 6.60 -12.52
N HIS A 23 -7.66 6.34 -13.81
CA HIS A 23 -8.75 6.24 -14.77
C HIS A 23 -9.65 5.03 -14.47
N PHE A 24 -9.06 3.86 -14.18
CA PHE A 24 -9.82 2.67 -13.80
C PHE A 24 -10.60 2.88 -12.50
N VAL A 25 -9.98 3.47 -11.47
CA VAL A 25 -10.63 3.75 -10.18
C VAL A 25 -11.84 4.67 -10.36
N ARG A 26 -11.73 5.72 -11.20
CA ARG A 26 -12.87 6.59 -11.53
C ARG A 26 -14.00 5.85 -12.23
N GLN A 27 -13.70 4.91 -13.12
CA GLN A 27 -14.72 4.08 -13.75
C GLN A 27 -15.40 3.14 -12.74
N ALA A 28 -14.62 2.54 -11.84
CA ALA A 28 -15.14 1.70 -10.77
C ALA A 28 -16.07 2.48 -9.83
N GLU A 29 -15.69 3.71 -9.48
CA GLU A 29 -16.51 4.64 -8.71
C GLU A 29 -17.83 4.96 -9.42
N ALA A 30 -17.78 5.32 -10.70
CA ALA A 30 -18.98 5.58 -11.51
C ALA A 30 -19.88 4.33 -11.65
N ALA A 31 -19.30 3.13 -11.60
CA ALA A 31 -20.03 1.86 -11.60
C ALA A 31 -20.62 1.48 -10.23
N GLY A 32 -20.39 2.29 -9.19
CA GLY A 32 -20.98 2.11 -7.86
C GLY A 32 -20.14 1.27 -6.90
N ALA A 33 -18.82 1.16 -7.11
CA ALA A 33 -17.92 0.65 -6.09
C ALA A 33 -17.95 1.57 -4.84
N ALA A 34 -17.69 1.01 -3.67
CA ALA A 34 -17.58 1.75 -2.41
C ALA A 34 -16.14 1.89 -1.93
N GLY A 35 -15.21 1.10 -2.47
CA GLY A 35 -13.81 1.13 -2.09
C GLY A 35 -12.93 0.33 -3.04
N VAL A 36 -11.62 0.55 -2.92
CA VAL A 36 -10.59 -0.23 -3.62
C VAL A 36 -9.47 -0.63 -2.66
N SER A 37 -8.90 -1.81 -2.87
CA SER A 37 -7.77 -2.35 -2.11
C SER A 37 -6.58 -2.57 -3.02
N LEU A 38 -5.45 -1.92 -2.73
CA LEU A 38 -4.23 -1.91 -3.54
C LEU A 38 -3.08 -2.59 -2.78
N PHE A 39 -2.41 -3.63 -3.28
CA PHE A 39 -2.76 -4.46 -4.44
C PHE A 39 -2.85 -5.94 -4.04
N ASN A 40 -3.49 -6.72 -4.89
CA ASN A 40 -3.31 -8.17 -4.86
C ASN A 40 -1.95 -8.55 -5.41
N ARG A 41 -1.30 -9.54 -4.78
CA ARG A 41 -0.12 -10.21 -5.34
C ARG A 41 -0.58 -11.49 -6.03
N PHE A 42 -0.24 -11.64 -7.30
CA PHE A 42 -0.45 -12.90 -8.00
C PHE A 42 0.50 -13.97 -7.47
N PHE A 43 0.05 -15.21 -7.55
CA PHE A 43 0.90 -16.35 -7.33
C PHE A 43 2.12 -16.29 -8.26
N GLN A 44 3.31 -16.46 -7.70
CA GLN A 44 4.58 -16.45 -8.42
C GLN A 44 5.26 -17.79 -8.16
N PRO A 45 5.32 -18.69 -9.16
CA PRO A 45 6.05 -19.94 -9.02
C PRO A 45 7.55 -19.67 -8.92
N ASP A 46 8.26 -20.61 -8.30
CA ASP A 46 9.73 -20.64 -8.30
C ASP A 46 10.23 -21.97 -8.88
N ILE A 47 11.51 -22.08 -9.15
CA ILE A 47 12.14 -23.30 -9.67
C ILE A 47 13.16 -23.80 -8.64
N ASP A 48 12.98 -25.03 -8.17
CA ASP A 48 13.99 -25.71 -7.37
C ASP A 48 15.14 -26.13 -8.29
N LEU A 49 16.33 -25.54 -8.08
CA LEU A 49 17.51 -25.79 -8.92
C LEU A 49 18.12 -27.18 -8.74
N ASN A 50 17.81 -27.89 -7.65
CA ASN A 50 18.32 -29.24 -7.42
C ASN A 50 17.46 -30.27 -8.14
N THR A 51 16.14 -30.08 -8.15
CA THR A 51 15.19 -31.01 -8.77
C THR A 51 14.76 -30.59 -10.17
N LEU A 52 15.05 -29.35 -10.57
CA LEU A 52 14.59 -28.71 -11.80
C LEU A 52 13.06 -28.74 -11.96
N SER A 53 12.34 -28.64 -10.84
CA SER A 53 10.88 -28.63 -10.81
C SER A 53 10.32 -27.28 -10.42
N VAL A 54 9.16 -26.93 -10.99
CA VAL A 54 8.36 -25.79 -10.51
C VAL A 54 7.84 -26.10 -9.11
N ILE A 55 8.02 -25.15 -8.18
CA ILE A 55 7.56 -25.25 -6.81
C ILE A 55 6.56 -24.14 -6.49
N ASP A 56 5.48 -24.54 -5.81
CA ASP A 56 4.43 -23.65 -5.37
C ASP A 56 4.64 -23.26 -3.91
N ARG A 57 5.39 -22.18 -3.67
CA ARG A 57 5.62 -21.64 -2.33
C ARG A 57 4.99 -20.27 -2.18
N ALA A 58 4.26 -20.09 -1.08
CA ALA A 58 3.76 -18.78 -0.69
C ALA A 58 4.94 -17.89 -0.29
N GLN A 59 5.33 -16.97 -1.18
CA GLN A 59 6.30 -15.94 -0.87
C GLN A 59 5.63 -14.83 -0.05
N LEU A 60 5.93 -14.82 1.24
CA LEU A 60 5.45 -13.79 2.15
C LEU A 60 6.02 -12.42 1.76
N SER A 61 5.20 -11.38 1.92
CA SER A 61 5.64 -10.01 1.66
C SER A 61 6.63 -9.52 2.71
N THR A 62 7.31 -8.42 2.40
CA THR A 62 8.13 -7.60 3.28
C THR A 62 7.60 -6.17 3.26
N SER A 63 8.01 -5.29 4.18
CA SER A 63 7.57 -3.89 4.20
C SER A 63 7.82 -3.14 2.88
N ALA A 64 8.90 -3.48 2.17
CA ALA A 64 9.23 -2.88 0.88
C ALA A 64 8.16 -3.10 -0.19
N ASP A 65 7.40 -4.20 -0.10
CA ASP A 65 6.33 -4.50 -1.04
C ASP A 65 5.14 -3.53 -0.95
N GLY A 66 5.02 -2.80 0.16
CA GLY A 66 3.98 -1.79 0.35
C GLY A 66 4.25 -0.49 -0.41
N LEU A 67 5.49 -0.22 -0.82
CA LEU A 67 5.88 1.07 -1.40
C LEU A 67 5.09 1.41 -2.68
N LEU A 68 4.78 0.41 -3.50
CA LEU A 68 3.98 0.59 -4.71
C LEU A 68 2.53 0.97 -4.36
N ALA A 69 1.91 0.28 -3.40
CA ALA A 69 0.56 0.60 -2.94
C ALA A 69 0.51 2.01 -2.33
N MET A 70 1.48 2.35 -1.47
CA MET A 70 1.61 3.66 -0.85
C MET A 70 1.65 4.79 -1.90
N ARG A 71 2.49 4.63 -2.94
CA ARG A 71 2.60 5.60 -4.04
C ARG A 71 1.25 5.82 -4.72
N TRP A 72 0.54 4.75 -5.06
CA TRP A 72 -0.74 4.87 -5.78
C TRP A 72 -1.85 5.42 -4.89
N ILE A 73 -1.87 5.06 -3.61
CA ILE A 73 -2.79 5.65 -2.63
C ILE A 73 -2.55 7.16 -2.51
N ALA A 74 -1.30 7.60 -2.42
CA ALA A 74 -0.96 9.02 -2.38
C ALA A 74 -1.44 9.80 -3.61
N ILE A 75 -1.40 9.18 -4.79
CA ILE A 75 -1.91 9.78 -6.04
C ILE A 75 -3.45 9.79 -6.05
N LEU A 76 -4.09 8.68 -5.67
CA LEU A 76 -5.55 8.53 -5.74
C LEU A 76 -6.28 9.38 -4.69
N ARG A 77 -5.66 9.63 -3.54
CA ARG A 77 -6.24 10.44 -2.47
C ARG A 77 -6.59 11.83 -2.98
N GLY A 78 -7.86 12.20 -2.87
CA GLY A 78 -8.40 13.47 -3.37
C GLY A 78 -8.79 13.46 -4.85
N GLN A 79 -8.60 12.35 -5.57
CA GLN A 79 -9.09 12.15 -6.95
C GLN A 79 -10.31 11.22 -7.03
N THR A 80 -10.70 10.60 -5.90
CA THR A 80 -11.85 9.71 -5.77
C THR A 80 -12.46 9.83 -4.37
N THR A 81 -13.74 9.49 -4.24
CA THR A 81 -14.46 9.38 -2.96
C THR A 81 -14.50 7.96 -2.41
N LEU A 82 -13.98 6.98 -3.17
CA LEU A 82 -13.86 5.60 -2.73
C LEU A 82 -12.94 5.47 -1.51
N THR A 83 -13.32 4.59 -0.58
CA THR A 83 -12.42 4.16 0.51
C THR A 83 -11.17 3.50 -0.07
N LEU A 84 -9.99 3.91 0.37
CA LEU A 84 -8.72 3.38 -0.10
C LEU A 84 -8.12 2.44 0.94
N ALA A 85 -7.93 1.16 0.60
CA ALA A 85 -7.26 0.20 1.46
C ALA A 85 -5.86 -0.15 0.93
N ALA A 86 -4.87 -0.16 1.82
CA ALA A 86 -3.53 -0.65 1.53
C ALA A 86 -3.42 -2.14 1.85
N SER A 87 -2.81 -2.92 0.96
CA SER A 87 -2.59 -4.36 1.10
C SER A 87 -1.23 -4.74 0.52
N GLY A 88 -0.54 -5.65 1.21
CA GLY A 88 0.80 -6.11 0.84
C GLY A 88 1.89 -5.25 1.47
N GLY A 89 2.75 -5.88 2.26
CA GLY A 89 3.87 -5.20 2.90
C GLY A 89 3.54 -4.32 4.10
N VAL A 90 2.47 -4.61 4.85
CA VAL A 90 2.25 -3.99 6.17
C VAL A 90 2.71 -4.96 7.25
N HIS A 91 3.84 -4.65 7.90
CA HIS A 91 4.45 -5.51 8.93
C HIS A 91 4.70 -4.83 10.27
N SER A 92 4.51 -3.52 10.34
CA SER A 92 4.81 -2.73 11.54
C SER A 92 3.86 -1.55 11.67
N ALA A 93 3.87 -0.90 12.85
CA ALA A 93 3.14 0.35 13.05
C ALA A 93 3.61 1.45 12.08
N ASP A 94 4.91 1.51 11.79
CA ASP A 94 5.49 2.43 10.81
C ASP A 94 4.89 2.23 9.42
N ASP A 95 4.68 0.98 9.00
CA ASP A 95 4.05 0.69 7.71
C ASP A 95 2.59 1.14 7.71
N VAL A 96 1.87 0.96 8.81
CA VAL A 96 0.50 1.47 8.97
C VAL A 96 0.48 3.00 8.86
N LEU A 97 1.34 3.67 9.63
CA LEU A 97 1.46 5.14 9.63
C LEU A 97 1.76 5.68 8.24
N LYS A 98 2.72 5.10 7.52
CA LYS A 98 3.06 5.52 6.15
C LYS A 98 1.86 5.41 5.20
N MET A 99 1.09 4.33 5.29
CA MET A 99 -0.11 4.14 4.45
C MET A 99 -1.20 5.15 4.79
N LEU A 100 -1.46 5.41 6.08
CA LEU A 100 -2.43 6.41 6.51
C LEU A 100 -2.00 7.81 6.06
N LEU A 101 -0.75 8.20 6.31
CA LEU A 101 -0.17 9.47 5.86
C LEU A 101 -0.31 9.66 4.34
N ALA A 102 -0.04 8.62 3.55
CA ALA A 102 -0.24 8.64 2.10
C ALA A 102 -1.70 8.85 1.70
N GLY A 103 -2.65 8.33 2.49
CA GLY A 103 -4.08 8.55 2.27
C GLY A 103 -4.95 7.30 2.29
N ALA A 104 -4.43 6.18 2.79
CA ALA A 104 -5.24 4.99 3.02
C ALA A 104 -6.21 5.26 4.18
N ASP A 105 -7.40 4.67 4.10
CA ASP A 105 -8.36 4.63 5.20
C ASP A 105 -8.20 3.37 6.04
N VAL A 106 -7.71 2.27 5.45
CA VAL A 106 -7.50 0.97 6.10
C VAL A 106 -6.22 0.30 5.60
N THR A 107 -5.55 -0.46 6.47
CA THR A 107 -4.41 -1.31 6.11
C THR A 107 -4.72 -2.79 6.36
N HIS A 108 -4.44 -3.65 5.40
CA HIS A 108 -4.57 -5.09 5.51
C HIS A 108 -3.23 -5.73 5.87
N VAL A 109 -3.25 -6.58 6.91
CA VAL A 109 -2.07 -7.29 7.43
C VAL A 109 -2.29 -8.80 7.24
N ALA A 110 -1.31 -9.49 6.66
CA ALA A 110 -1.39 -10.93 6.45
C ALA A 110 -0.03 -11.62 6.71
N SER A 111 0.99 -11.31 5.92
CA SER A 111 2.33 -11.91 6.07
C SER A 111 2.90 -11.74 7.47
N ALA A 112 2.73 -10.55 8.07
CA ALA A 112 3.21 -10.29 9.43
C ALA A 112 2.51 -11.16 10.49
N ILE A 113 1.21 -11.46 10.32
CA ILE A 113 0.46 -12.35 11.22
C ILE A 113 0.95 -13.79 11.04
N LEU A 114 1.17 -14.23 9.80
CA LEU A 114 1.69 -15.58 9.53
C LEU A 114 3.09 -15.80 10.13
N LEU A 115 3.91 -14.75 10.20
CA LEU A 115 5.26 -14.82 10.78
C LEU A 115 5.26 -14.68 12.30
N ASN A 116 4.43 -13.82 12.87
CA ASN A 116 4.55 -13.37 14.26
C ASN A 116 3.37 -13.74 15.17
N GLY A 117 2.36 -14.43 14.62
CA GLY A 117 1.11 -14.76 15.30
C GLY A 117 0.11 -13.60 15.38
N PRO A 118 -1.15 -13.88 15.78
CA PRO A 118 -2.23 -12.90 15.84
C PRO A 118 -1.97 -11.76 16.85
N ASP A 119 -1.27 -12.04 17.95
CA ASP A 119 -0.90 -11.03 18.97
C ASP A 119 -0.05 -9.88 18.41
N HIS A 120 0.57 -10.08 17.25
CA HIS A 120 1.31 -9.03 16.57
C HIS A 120 0.42 -7.82 16.22
N ILE A 121 -0.87 -8.03 15.96
CA ILE A 121 -1.82 -6.93 15.71
C ILE A 121 -1.90 -6.00 16.93
N ALA A 122 -1.97 -6.57 18.14
CA ALA A 122 -2.04 -5.78 19.37
C ALA A 122 -0.77 -4.94 19.56
N ARG A 123 0.41 -5.53 19.31
CA ARG A 123 1.70 -4.81 19.37
C ARG A 123 1.78 -3.68 18.34
N MET A 124 1.29 -3.91 17.12
CA MET A 124 1.24 -2.86 16.09
C MET A 124 0.30 -1.72 16.50
N LEU A 125 -0.85 -2.04 17.11
CA LEU A 125 -1.82 -1.05 17.57
C LEU A 125 -1.26 -0.20 18.72
N GLU A 126 -0.60 -0.83 19.70
CA GLU A 126 0.04 -0.13 20.82
C GLU A 126 1.13 0.82 20.32
N ALA A 127 2.02 0.35 19.44
CA ALA A 127 3.07 1.18 18.86
C ALA A 127 2.50 2.35 18.02
N LEU A 128 1.41 2.13 17.29
CA LEU A 128 0.68 3.18 16.58
C LEU A 128 0.15 4.24 17.55
N GLN A 129 -0.52 3.82 18.63
CA GLN A 129 -1.08 4.72 19.64
C GLN A 129 -0.01 5.55 20.34
N THR A 130 1.12 4.92 20.69
CA THR A 130 2.28 5.62 21.28
C THR A 130 2.81 6.68 20.33
N TRP A 131 3.01 6.35 19.04
CA TRP A 131 3.50 7.31 18.05
C TRP A 131 2.56 8.51 17.88
N LEU A 132 1.24 8.29 17.91
CA LEU A 132 0.24 9.35 17.85
C LEU A 132 0.31 10.27 19.07
N ALA A 133 0.39 9.68 20.27
CA ALA A 133 0.45 10.42 21.53
C ALA A 133 1.72 11.28 21.62
N GLU A 134 2.88 10.74 21.25
CA GLU A 134 4.17 11.45 21.23
C GLU A 134 4.18 12.66 20.28
N ARG A 135 3.32 12.67 19.26
CA ARG A 135 3.21 13.73 18.24
C ARG A 135 1.92 14.53 18.36
N GLU A 136 1.20 14.38 19.46
CA GLU A 136 0.00 15.14 19.79
C GLU A 136 -1.14 14.99 18.76
N TYR A 137 -1.18 13.86 18.04
CA TYR A 137 -2.31 13.52 17.18
C TYR A 137 -3.45 12.97 18.03
N ALA A 138 -4.61 13.63 17.99
CA ALA A 138 -5.81 13.20 18.68
C ALA A 138 -6.50 12.01 17.98
N SER A 139 -6.28 11.86 16.67
CA SER A 139 -6.88 10.78 15.87
C SER A 139 -6.12 10.55 14.57
N ILE A 140 -6.19 9.32 14.05
CA ILE A 140 -5.71 8.98 12.70
C ILE A 140 -6.40 9.82 11.62
N GLU A 141 -7.59 10.36 11.88
CA GLU A 141 -8.29 11.26 10.95
C GLU A 141 -7.44 12.48 10.59
N GLN A 142 -6.62 13.00 11.52
CA GLN A 142 -5.72 14.12 11.28
C GLN A 142 -4.51 13.74 10.42
N LEU A 143 -4.11 12.47 10.43
CA LEU A 143 -3.00 11.96 9.63
C LEU A 143 -3.40 11.69 8.19
N LYS A 144 -4.62 11.17 7.99
CA LYS A 144 -5.01 10.51 6.73
C LYS A 144 -4.86 11.43 5.52
N GLY A 145 -3.90 11.12 4.66
CA GLY A 145 -3.65 11.84 3.41
C GLY A 145 -2.90 13.16 3.58
N SER A 146 -2.37 13.47 4.76
CA SER A 146 -1.53 14.66 4.98
C SER A 146 -0.26 14.65 4.11
N MET A 147 0.22 13.47 3.72
CA MET A 147 1.32 13.27 2.77
C MET A 147 0.83 12.76 1.41
N SER A 148 -0.45 12.96 1.07
CA SER A 148 -0.93 12.65 -0.29
C SER A 148 -0.33 13.59 -1.32
N GLN A 149 -0.35 13.22 -2.61
CA GLN A 149 0.14 14.08 -3.70
C GLN A 149 -0.52 15.47 -3.69
N ARG A 150 -1.80 15.54 -3.32
CA ARG A 150 -2.56 16.79 -3.24
C ARG A 150 -2.09 17.71 -2.12
N ASN A 151 -1.67 17.14 -0.99
CA ASN A 151 -1.33 17.89 0.22
C ASN A 151 0.18 18.07 0.42
N HIS A 152 1.00 17.33 -0.34
CA HIS A 152 2.45 17.45 -0.29
C HIS A 152 2.92 18.77 -0.92
N PRO A 153 3.86 19.51 -0.28
CA PRO A 153 4.39 20.77 -0.83
C PRO A 153 5.04 20.63 -2.20
N ASP A 154 5.58 19.44 -2.49
CA ASP A 154 6.07 19.04 -3.80
C ASP A 154 5.23 17.88 -4.37
N PRO A 155 4.15 18.16 -5.13
CA PRO A 155 3.33 17.11 -5.74
C PRO A 155 4.10 16.21 -6.73
N ALA A 156 5.24 16.68 -7.24
CA ALA A 156 6.07 15.91 -8.15
C ALA A 156 6.81 14.77 -7.45
N ALA A 157 6.87 14.76 -6.11
CA ALA A 157 7.45 13.71 -5.28
C ALA A 157 6.78 12.33 -5.43
N TYR A 158 5.58 12.27 -6.03
CA TYR A 158 4.93 11.00 -6.41
C TYR A 158 5.00 10.71 -7.93
N ALA A 159 5.62 11.61 -8.69
CA ALA A 159 5.71 11.59 -10.14
C ALA A 159 7.17 11.37 -10.60
N ARG A 160 7.50 11.86 -11.81
CA ARG A 160 8.81 11.65 -12.43
C ARG A 160 9.99 12.19 -11.62
N SER A 161 9.80 13.26 -10.85
CA SER A 161 10.91 13.86 -10.08
C SER A 161 11.46 12.89 -9.03
N ALA A 162 10.62 12.07 -8.41
CA ALA A 162 11.07 11.07 -7.45
C ALA A 162 11.95 9.98 -8.07
N TYR A 163 11.70 9.63 -9.34
CA TYR A 163 12.56 8.72 -10.08
C TYR A 163 13.96 9.33 -10.29
N LEU A 164 14.03 10.61 -10.67
CA LEU A 164 15.31 11.32 -10.84
C LEU A 164 16.06 11.41 -9.51
N ASN A 165 15.38 11.84 -8.44
CA ASN A 165 15.96 11.91 -7.10
C ASN A 165 16.48 10.54 -6.62
N ALA A 166 15.76 9.44 -6.90
CA ALA A 166 16.21 8.10 -6.53
C ALA A 166 17.52 7.72 -7.24
N ILE A 167 17.67 8.06 -8.53
CA ILE A 167 18.91 7.84 -9.27
C ILE A 167 20.03 8.72 -8.72
N ASP A 168 19.76 10.02 -8.54
CA ASP A 168 20.77 10.99 -8.10
C ASP A 168 21.27 10.70 -6.67
N SER A 169 20.40 10.11 -5.84
CA SER A 169 20.73 9.69 -4.47
C SER A 169 21.46 8.35 -4.37
N PHE A 170 21.53 7.57 -5.47
CA PHE A 170 22.11 6.23 -5.42
C PHE A 170 23.62 6.31 -5.19
N THR A 171 24.05 5.74 -4.07
CA THR A 171 25.46 5.57 -3.74
C THR A 171 25.78 4.07 -3.78
N PRO A 172 26.76 3.63 -4.59
CA PRO A 172 27.13 2.24 -4.69
C PRO A 172 27.73 1.74 -3.38
N PRO A 173 27.71 0.43 -3.16
CA PRO A 173 28.56 -0.18 -2.15
C PRO A 173 30.02 0.20 -2.34
N ALA A 174 30.75 0.37 -1.23
CA ALA A 174 32.17 0.66 -1.25
C ALA A 174 32.92 -0.38 -2.11
N GLY A 175 33.76 0.10 -3.03
CA GLY A 175 34.56 -0.75 -3.93
C GLY A 175 33.94 -1.02 -5.31
N VAL A 176 32.69 -0.65 -5.55
CA VAL A 176 32.07 -0.73 -6.88
C VAL A 176 32.31 0.58 -7.63
N ARG A 177 32.93 0.51 -8.83
CA ARG A 177 33.15 1.65 -9.73
C ARG A 177 32.20 1.54 -10.93
N TYR A 178 31.68 2.68 -11.39
CA TYR A 178 30.87 2.84 -12.60
C TYR A 178 31.41 3.99 -13.45
#